data_AF-A0A951L408-F1
#
_entry.id   AF-A0A951L408-F1
#
_cell.length_a   1.000
_cell.length_b   1.000
_cell.length_c   1.000
_cell.angle_alpha   90.00
_cell.angle_beta   90.00
_cell.angle_gamma   90.00
#
_symmetry.space_group_name_H-M   'P 1'
#
loop_
_entity.id
_entity.type
_entity.pdbx_description
1 polymer ?
#
loop_
_entity_poly.entity_id
_entity_poly.type
_entity_poly.pdbx_seq_one_letter_code
_entity_poly.pdbx_strand_id
1 'polypeptide(L)'
;MLFRAMIDAIDRWVTDGIPPPDSRIPHRADATLVSYAEWCRQFPAIPGVAVPHEPNSLPLLDFGPEAERGVLREPPEIVPGEGYTVLVPAVDADGNDIAGVRTPMVEAPLGTYCGWNLRSRGFGHGAMHEFSGSYIPLPETPEERRITGDPRRSILERYSDAEAYVAAITAAARQLVEKGLMLEEDAARTTAAAADWCRPRHDIKLL
;
A
#
# COMPACT_ATOMS: atom_id res chain seq x y z
N MET A 1 -12.93 2.34 8.32
CA MET A 1 -13.61 1.54 7.29
C MET A 1 -13.32 0.06 7.53
N LEU A 2 -12.10 -0.45 7.27
CA LEU A 2 -11.83 -1.89 7.43
C LEU A 2 -11.81 -2.38 8.90
N PHE A 3 -11.24 -1.60 9.82
CA PHE A 3 -11.04 -2.02 11.22
C PHE A 3 -12.35 -2.33 11.97
N ARG A 4 -13.44 -1.60 11.66
CA ARG A 4 -14.73 -1.80 12.33
C ARG A 4 -15.33 -3.16 11.99
N ALA A 5 -15.29 -3.55 10.72
CA ALA A 5 -15.72 -4.88 10.30
C ALA A 5 -14.91 -5.99 10.97
N MET A 6 -13.62 -5.77 11.25
CA MET A 6 -12.78 -6.76 11.95
C MET A 6 -13.12 -6.89 13.44
N ILE A 7 -13.59 -5.82 14.09
CA ILE A 7 -14.12 -5.93 15.46
C ILE A 7 -15.38 -6.80 15.47
N ASP A 8 -16.32 -6.56 14.56
CA ASP A 8 -17.54 -7.38 14.44
C ASP A 8 -17.21 -8.84 14.08
N ALA A 9 -16.21 -9.06 13.22
CA ALA A 9 -15.76 -10.41 12.88
C ALA A 9 -15.14 -11.15 14.09
N ILE A 10 -14.38 -10.46 14.94
CA ILE A 10 -13.83 -11.03 16.17
C ILE A 10 -14.96 -11.37 17.16
N ASP A 11 -15.93 -10.48 17.35
CA ASP A 11 -17.08 -10.72 18.22
C ASP A 11 -17.87 -11.96 17.78
N ARG A 12 -18.22 -12.05 16.49
CA ARG A 12 -18.91 -13.21 15.93
C ARG A 12 -18.11 -14.50 16.06
N TRP A 13 -16.78 -14.42 15.97
CA TRP A 13 -15.93 -15.58 16.15
C TRP A 13 -15.96 -16.09 17.60
N VAL A 14 -15.86 -15.18 18.57
CA VAL A 14 -15.84 -15.54 20.00
C VAL A 14 -17.23 -15.95 20.50
N THR A 15 -18.29 -15.27 20.04
CA THR A 15 -19.66 -15.49 20.51
C THR A 15 -20.33 -16.67 19.81
N ASP A 16 -20.21 -16.74 18.48
CA ASP A 16 -20.98 -17.69 17.65
C ASP A 16 -20.10 -18.78 17.00
N GLY A 17 -18.77 -18.72 17.18
CA GLY A 17 -17.84 -19.65 16.54
C GLY A 17 -17.67 -19.43 15.03
N ILE A 18 -18.15 -18.29 14.48
CA ILE A 18 -18.09 -17.99 13.05
C ILE A 18 -16.71 -17.39 12.73
N PRO A 19 -15.84 -18.07 11.96
CA PRO A 19 -14.49 -17.58 11.71
C PRO A 19 -14.49 -16.26 10.94
N PRO A 20 -13.50 -15.38 11.18
CA PRO A 20 -13.32 -14.16 10.39
C PRO A 20 -12.91 -14.49 8.94
N PRO A 21 -12.99 -13.53 8.00
CA PRO A 21 -12.46 -13.72 6.66
C PRO A 21 -10.98 -14.12 6.67
N ASP A 22 -10.58 -14.96 5.71
CA ASP A 22 -9.19 -15.42 5.57
C ASP A 22 -8.20 -14.26 5.40
N SER A 23 -7.01 -14.43 5.99
CA SER A 23 -5.89 -13.51 5.83
C SER A 23 -5.53 -13.35 4.34
N ARG A 24 -5.31 -12.10 3.92
CA ARG A 24 -4.87 -11.76 2.56
C ARG A 24 -3.43 -11.28 2.51
N ILE A 25 -2.60 -11.76 3.43
CA ILE A 25 -1.19 -11.36 3.46
C ILE A 25 -0.49 -11.83 2.18
N PRO A 26 0.51 -11.08 1.68
CA PRO A 26 1.27 -11.53 0.52
C PRO A 26 1.99 -12.84 0.79
N HIS A 27 1.96 -13.77 -0.17
CA HIS A 27 2.59 -15.07 -0.06
C HIS A 27 3.47 -15.37 -1.28
N ARG A 28 4.56 -16.11 -1.04
CA ARG A 28 5.47 -16.58 -2.10
C ARG A 28 4.78 -17.57 -3.05
N ALA A 29 3.93 -18.45 -2.49
CA ALA A 29 3.23 -19.49 -3.26
C ALA A 29 2.29 -18.88 -4.31
N ASP A 30 1.71 -17.72 -3.99
CA ASP A 30 0.78 -17.00 -4.87
C ASP A 30 1.49 -15.95 -5.75
N ALA A 31 2.82 -15.91 -5.72
CA ALA A 31 3.66 -14.90 -6.38
C ALA A 31 3.31 -13.45 -6.02
N THR A 32 2.64 -13.23 -4.89
CA THR A 32 2.29 -11.88 -4.40
C THR A 32 3.33 -11.31 -3.43
N LEU A 33 4.29 -12.12 -3.00
CA LEU A 33 5.44 -11.71 -2.19
C LEU A 33 6.74 -12.03 -2.96
N VAL A 34 7.43 -10.99 -3.42
CA VAL A 34 8.53 -11.08 -4.41
C VAL A 34 9.82 -10.45 -3.88
N SER A 35 10.95 -10.75 -4.54
CA SER A 35 12.22 -10.08 -4.21
C SER A 35 12.17 -8.62 -4.63
N TYR A 36 12.97 -7.78 -3.98
CA TYR A 36 13.05 -6.36 -4.33
C TYR A 36 13.48 -6.14 -5.81
N ALA A 37 14.39 -6.97 -6.33
CA ALA A 37 14.79 -6.89 -7.74
C ALA A 37 13.65 -7.23 -8.72
N GLU A 38 12.74 -8.14 -8.35
CA GLU A 38 11.52 -8.41 -9.11
C GLU A 38 10.54 -7.24 -8.98
N TRP A 39 10.34 -6.71 -7.78
CA TRP A 39 9.53 -5.53 -7.55
C TRP A 39 10.01 -4.33 -8.41
N CYS A 40 11.31 -4.09 -8.52
CA CYS A 40 11.85 -3.03 -9.40
C CYS A 40 11.50 -3.23 -10.88
N ARG A 41 11.31 -4.47 -11.34
CA ARG A 41 10.87 -4.76 -12.71
C ARG A 41 9.36 -4.54 -12.88
N GLN A 42 8.58 -4.78 -11.83
CA GLN A 42 7.13 -4.64 -11.83
C GLN A 42 6.68 -3.19 -11.66
N PHE A 43 7.34 -2.44 -10.76
CA PHE A 43 6.95 -1.08 -10.44
C PHE A 43 7.09 -0.17 -11.67
N PRO A 44 6.03 0.59 -12.04
CA PRO A 44 6.05 1.39 -13.25
C PRO A 44 7.14 2.47 -13.16
N ALA A 45 7.78 2.75 -14.30
CA ALA A 45 8.74 3.86 -14.43
C ALA A 45 7.99 5.20 -14.44
N ILE A 46 7.54 5.66 -13.27
CA ILE A 46 6.79 6.91 -13.13
C ILE A 46 7.73 8.12 -13.25
N PRO A 47 7.49 9.05 -14.19
CA PRO A 47 8.34 10.23 -14.38
C PRO A 47 8.49 11.06 -13.11
N GLY A 48 9.73 11.43 -12.76
CA GLY A 48 10.03 12.32 -11.64
C GLY A 48 9.88 11.68 -10.25
N VAL A 49 9.55 10.39 -10.16
CA VAL A 49 9.43 9.68 -8.88
C VAL A 49 10.73 8.95 -8.57
N ALA A 50 11.28 9.22 -7.38
CA ALA A 50 12.36 8.44 -6.82
C ALA A 50 11.78 7.23 -6.07
N VAL A 51 12.34 6.05 -6.31
CA VAL A 51 12.00 4.81 -5.59
C VAL A 51 13.05 4.52 -4.51
N PRO A 52 12.69 3.81 -3.41
CA PRO A 52 13.67 3.37 -2.42
C PRO A 52 14.77 2.55 -3.10
N HIS A 53 16.02 2.62 -2.62
CA HIS A 53 17.15 1.87 -3.18
C HIS A 53 17.14 0.39 -2.79
N GLU A 54 16.65 0.09 -1.59
CA GLU A 54 16.55 -1.26 -1.03
C GLU A 54 15.45 -1.29 0.03
N PRO A 55 14.87 -2.46 0.34
CA PRO A 55 14.03 -2.61 1.52
C PRO A 55 14.91 -2.56 2.79
N ASN A 56 14.29 -2.36 3.95
CA ASN A 56 15.00 -2.49 5.22
C ASN A 56 15.60 -3.90 5.35
N SER A 57 16.92 -3.98 5.54
CA SER A 57 17.60 -5.25 5.78
C SER A 57 17.29 -5.79 7.18
N LEU A 58 17.32 -7.12 7.30
CA LEU A 58 17.17 -7.81 8.58
C LEU A 58 18.41 -8.70 8.80
N PRO A 59 19.49 -8.15 9.37
CA PRO A 59 20.71 -8.91 9.64
C PRO A 59 20.47 -9.95 10.75
N LEU A 60 21.22 -11.05 10.71
CA LEU A 60 21.34 -11.93 11.87
C LEU A 60 22.24 -11.27 12.91
N LEU A 61 21.75 -11.20 14.14
CA LEU A 61 22.46 -10.60 15.27
C LEU A 61 22.97 -11.68 16.21
N ASP A 62 24.26 -11.64 16.55
CA ASP A 62 24.89 -12.44 17.58
C ASP A 62 24.94 -11.64 18.89
N PHE A 63 24.12 -12.09 19.85
CA PHE A 63 24.03 -11.53 21.19
C PHE A 63 25.03 -12.16 22.17
N GLY A 64 25.95 -13.01 21.70
CA GLY A 64 26.98 -13.66 22.50
C GLY A 64 26.56 -15.02 23.07
N PRO A 65 27.54 -15.77 23.64
CA PRO A 65 27.37 -17.18 24.00
C PRO A 65 26.45 -17.43 25.20
N GLU A 66 26.14 -16.41 26.00
CA GLU A 66 25.25 -16.52 27.16
C GLU A 66 23.84 -16.00 26.88
N ALA A 67 23.52 -15.66 25.62
CA ALA A 67 22.21 -15.11 25.24
C ALA A 67 21.04 -16.04 25.62
N GLU A 68 21.21 -17.35 25.46
CA GLU A 68 20.23 -18.38 25.87
C GLU A 68 19.98 -18.40 27.38
N ARG A 69 20.89 -17.84 28.18
CA ARG A 69 20.75 -17.68 29.63
C ARG A 69 20.23 -16.30 30.03
N GLY A 70 19.88 -15.45 29.05
CA GLY A 70 19.38 -14.10 29.26
C GLY A 70 20.47 -13.04 29.47
N VAL A 71 21.75 -13.36 29.22
CA VAL A 71 22.87 -12.41 29.33
C VAL A 71 23.32 -12.02 27.92
N LEU A 72 22.97 -10.79 27.51
CA LEU A 72 23.19 -10.30 26.15
C LEU A 72 24.46 -9.45 26.06
N ARG A 73 25.20 -9.59 24.95
CA ARG A 73 26.22 -8.64 24.51
C ARG A 73 25.54 -7.41 23.89
N GLU A 74 26.00 -6.21 24.27
CA GLU A 74 25.53 -4.93 23.73
C GLU A 74 26.73 -4.04 23.33
N PRO A 75 26.85 -3.61 22.06
CA PRO A 75 25.95 -3.95 20.95
C PRO A 75 26.15 -5.40 20.48
N PRO A 76 25.09 -6.03 19.94
CA PRO A 76 25.23 -7.33 19.29
C PRO A 76 26.13 -7.22 18.06
N GLU A 77 26.82 -8.31 17.72
CA GLU A 77 27.60 -8.38 16.48
C GLU A 77 26.67 -8.76 15.32
N ILE A 78 26.87 -8.15 14.16
CA ILE A 78 26.19 -8.57 12.93
C ILE A 78 26.95 -9.76 12.37
N VAL A 79 26.28 -10.89 12.18
CA VAL A 79 26.88 -12.07 11.55
C VAL A 79 27.02 -11.80 10.04
N PRO A 80 28.25 -11.70 9.49
CA PRO A 80 28.43 -11.33 8.09
C PRO A 80 27.92 -12.41 7.14
N GLY A 81 27.17 -12.01 6.11
CA GLY A 81 26.65 -12.94 5.10
C GLY A 81 25.44 -13.78 5.55
N GLU A 82 25.05 -13.68 6.81
CA GLU A 82 23.87 -14.34 7.37
C GLU A 82 22.81 -13.28 7.68
N GLY A 83 21.79 -13.19 6.83
CA GLY A 83 20.69 -12.27 6.98
C GLY A 83 19.39 -12.94 6.53
N TYR A 84 18.27 -12.43 7.02
CA TYR A 84 16.97 -12.94 6.64
C TYR A 84 16.61 -12.44 5.24
N THR A 85 16.02 -13.32 4.43
CA THR A 85 15.52 -12.92 3.12
C THR A 85 14.37 -11.94 3.30
N VAL A 86 14.55 -10.72 2.78
CA VAL A 86 13.51 -9.69 2.77
C VAL A 86 12.81 -9.72 1.41
N LEU A 87 11.49 -9.93 1.46
CA LEU A 87 10.61 -9.88 0.30
C LEU A 87 9.60 -8.75 0.50
N VAL A 88 9.07 -8.23 -0.60
CA VAL A 88 8.10 -7.12 -0.62
C VAL A 88 6.85 -7.53 -1.40
N PRO A 89 5.69 -6.90 -1.13
CA PRO A 89 4.49 -7.15 -1.91
C PRO A 89 4.71 -6.85 -3.40
N ALA A 90 4.22 -7.72 -4.28
CA ALA A 90 4.16 -7.48 -5.72
C ALA A 90 3.07 -6.44 -6.04
N VAL A 91 3.29 -5.71 -7.14
CA VAL A 91 2.46 -4.58 -7.54
C VAL A 91 1.82 -4.80 -8.91
N ASP A 92 0.65 -4.18 -9.11
CA ASP A 92 -0.03 -4.14 -10.40
C ASP A 92 0.61 -3.12 -11.36
N ALA A 93 0.03 -2.97 -12.55
CA ALA A 93 0.52 -2.06 -13.59
C ALA A 93 0.53 -0.58 -13.16
N ASP A 94 -0.19 -0.24 -12.09
CA ASP A 94 -0.23 1.10 -11.51
C ASP A 94 0.74 1.25 -10.34
N GLY A 95 1.47 0.20 -9.98
CA GLY A 95 2.37 0.21 -8.82
C GLY A 95 1.66 0.02 -7.48
N ASN A 96 0.39 -0.39 -7.47
CA ASN A 96 -0.35 -0.68 -6.24
C ASN A 96 -0.21 -2.15 -5.86
N ASP A 97 -0.08 -2.44 -4.56
CA ASP A 97 0.06 -3.80 -4.05
C ASP A 97 -1.13 -4.70 -4.48
N ILE A 98 -0.81 -5.90 -4.99
CA ILE A 98 -1.82 -6.88 -5.47
C ILE A 98 -2.46 -7.63 -4.30
N ALA A 99 -1.63 -8.08 -3.35
CA ALA A 99 -2.09 -8.73 -2.14
C ALA A 99 -2.53 -7.72 -1.07
N GLY A 100 -3.11 -8.24 0.00
CA GLY A 100 -3.70 -7.44 1.06
C GLY A 100 -5.19 -7.17 0.87
N VAL A 101 -5.75 -6.41 1.81
CA VAL A 101 -7.12 -5.93 1.69
C VAL A 101 -7.08 -4.60 0.95
N ARG A 102 -7.27 -4.66 -0.38
CA ARG A 102 -7.36 -3.46 -1.24
C ARG A 102 -8.56 -2.64 -0.81
N THR A 103 -8.31 -1.44 -0.28
CA THR A 103 -9.37 -0.48 0.03
C THR A 103 -9.99 0.06 -1.26
N PRO A 104 -11.20 0.65 -1.23
CA PRO A 104 -11.89 1.07 -2.45
C PRO A 104 -11.07 1.98 -3.37
N MET A 105 -10.27 2.90 -2.82
CA MET A 105 -9.38 3.77 -3.59
C MET A 105 -8.14 3.07 -4.16
N VAL A 106 -7.78 1.86 -3.70
CA VAL A 106 -6.73 1.05 -4.32
C VAL A 106 -7.32 0.17 -5.44
N GLU A 107 -8.58 -0.25 -5.28
CA GLU A 107 -9.32 -1.00 -6.31
C GLU A 107 -9.75 -0.11 -7.48
N ALA A 108 -10.19 1.11 -7.19
CA ALA A 108 -10.48 2.16 -8.15
C ALA A 108 -9.52 3.35 -7.94
N PRO A 109 -8.26 3.25 -8.43
CA PRO A 109 -7.22 4.22 -8.13
C PRO A 109 -7.37 5.53 -8.92
N LEU A 110 -7.04 6.63 -8.23
CA LEU A 110 -6.66 7.92 -8.84
C LEU A 110 -5.13 8.16 -8.76
N GLY A 111 -4.39 7.23 -8.14
CA GLY A 111 -2.95 7.31 -7.95
C GLY A 111 -2.36 5.95 -7.56
N THR A 112 -1.04 5.93 -7.49
CA THR A 112 -0.29 4.85 -6.84
C THR A 112 -0.18 5.14 -5.35
N TYR A 113 -0.54 4.17 -4.52
CA TYR A 113 -0.47 4.23 -3.06
C TYR A 113 0.67 3.32 -2.61
N CYS A 114 1.80 3.90 -2.24
CA CYS A 114 2.95 3.13 -1.79
C CYS A 114 3.05 3.12 -0.25
N GLY A 115 3.49 2.00 0.31
CA GLY A 115 3.82 1.87 1.74
C GLY A 115 5.14 2.53 2.16
N TRP A 116 5.73 3.37 1.30
CA TRP A 116 7.02 4.02 1.52
C TRP A 116 6.99 5.48 1.05
N ASN A 117 7.89 6.27 1.60
CA ASN A 117 8.19 7.63 1.16
C ASN A 117 9.69 7.89 1.36
N LEU A 118 10.27 8.83 0.61
CA LEU A 118 11.69 9.14 0.70
C LEU A 118 11.89 10.49 1.37
N ARG A 119 12.96 10.59 2.15
CA ARG A 119 13.34 11.83 2.81
C ARG A 119 13.72 12.90 1.79
N SER A 120 13.33 14.14 2.10
CA SER A 120 13.58 15.32 1.28
C SER A 120 15.03 15.82 1.38
N ARG A 121 15.40 16.76 0.51
CA ARG A 121 16.72 17.41 0.54
C ARG A 121 16.92 18.14 1.88
N GLY A 122 18.12 18.02 2.44
CA GLY A 122 18.45 18.58 3.76
C GLY A 122 18.11 17.68 4.95
N PHE A 123 17.37 16.58 4.75
CA PHE A 123 16.91 15.69 5.83
C PHE A 123 17.25 14.21 5.60
N GLY A 124 18.39 13.94 4.93
CA GLY A 124 18.82 12.59 4.55
C GLY A 124 18.21 12.13 3.23
N HIS A 125 18.35 12.96 2.19
CA HIS A 125 17.71 12.79 0.89
C HIS A 125 17.83 11.37 0.32
N GLY A 126 16.70 10.79 -0.11
CA GLY A 126 16.66 9.48 -0.75
C GLY A 126 16.66 8.28 0.19
N ALA A 127 16.96 8.47 1.48
CA ALA A 127 16.74 7.43 2.48
C ALA A 127 15.24 7.24 2.74
N MET A 128 14.84 6.03 3.14
CA MET A 128 13.45 5.74 3.48
C MET A 128 13.01 6.63 4.65
N HIS A 129 11.88 7.29 4.46
CA HIS A 129 11.16 7.95 5.52
C HIS A 129 10.46 6.89 6.39
N GLU A 130 9.94 7.27 7.55
CA GLU A 130 9.27 6.34 8.47
C GLU A 130 7.99 5.73 7.85
N PHE A 131 7.07 5.20 8.67
CA PHE A 131 5.81 4.56 8.25
C PHE A 131 4.79 5.49 7.59
N SER A 132 5.25 6.51 6.86
CA SER A 132 4.46 7.38 6.00
C SER A 132 4.49 6.84 4.58
N GLY A 133 3.34 6.44 4.07
CA GLY A 133 3.18 6.10 2.66
C GLY A 133 3.28 7.32 1.74
N SER A 134 3.27 7.05 0.44
CA SER A 134 3.19 8.09 -0.59
C SER A 134 1.95 7.89 -1.46
N TYR A 135 1.47 9.01 -2.00
CA TYR A 135 0.44 9.06 -3.03
C TYR A 135 1.04 9.72 -4.26
N ILE A 136 1.11 8.98 -5.36
CA ILE A 136 1.64 9.46 -6.63
C ILE A 136 0.47 9.53 -7.62
N PRO A 137 -0.05 10.74 -7.93
CA PRO A 137 -1.22 10.89 -8.79
C PRO A 137 -1.05 10.20 -10.14
N LEU A 138 -2.14 9.61 -10.66
CA LEU A 138 -2.20 9.23 -12.08
C LEU A 138 -2.28 10.50 -12.93
N PRO A 139 -1.82 10.45 -14.19
CA PRO A 139 -2.11 11.54 -15.13
C PRO A 139 -3.63 11.72 -15.24
N GLU A 140 -4.12 12.95 -15.25
CA GLU A 140 -5.55 13.23 -15.34
C GLU A 140 -6.07 12.87 -16.74
N THR A 141 -5.31 13.18 -17.78
CA THR A 141 -5.72 13.05 -19.18
C THR A 141 -4.78 12.16 -20.02
N PRO A 142 -5.25 11.59 -21.15
CA PRO A 142 -4.38 10.85 -22.07
C PRO A 142 -3.24 11.73 -22.64
N GLU A 143 -3.50 13.02 -22.81
CA GLU A 143 -2.52 13.97 -23.33
C GLU A 143 -1.41 14.26 -22.31
N GLU A 144 -1.78 14.49 -21.05
CA GLU A 144 -0.81 14.62 -19.96
C GLU A 144 0.06 13.37 -19.86
N ARG A 145 -0.56 12.19 -19.84
CA ARG A 145 0.12 10.89 -19.84
C ARG A 145 1.15 10.80 -20.96
N ARG A 146 0.77 11.18 -22.19
CA ARG A 146 1.64 11.16 -23.37
C ARG A 146 2.81 12.14 -23.26
N ILE A 147 2.57 13.35 -22.75
CA ILE A 147 3.58 14.41 -22.61
C ILE A 147 4.60 14.06 -21.52
N THR A 148 4.13 13.57 -20.37
CA THR A 148 5.02 13.21 -19.25
C THR A 148 5.73 11.88 -19.48
N GLY A 149 5.18 11.02 -20.35
CA GLY A 149 5.68 9.67 -20.59
C GLY A 149 5.27 8.69 -19.49
N ASP A 150 4.22 9.00 -18.74
CA ASP A 150 3.72 8.10 -17.69
C ASP A 150 3.13 6.82 -18.31
N PRO A 151 3.60 5.62 -17.92
CA PRO A 151 3.09 4.38 -18.49
C PRO A 151 1.65 4.08 -18.05
N ARG A 152 1.23 4.58 -16.87
CA ARG A 152 -0.05 4.25 -16.24
C ARG A 152 -1.20 4.90 -17.01
N ARG A 153 -2.35 4.22 -17.11
CA ARG A 153 -3.56 4.80 -17.74
C ARG A 153 -4.01 6.03 -16.97
N SER A 154 -4.37 7.09 -17.69
CA SER A 154 -4.89 8.31 -17.09
C SER A 154 -6.27 8.12 -16.45
N ILE A 155 -6.67 9.07 -15.61
CA ILE A 155 -7.97 9.08 -14.93
C ILE A 155 -9.10 9.05 -15.97
N LEU A 156 -9.05 9.91 -17.00
CA LEU A 156 -10.07 9.95 -18.05
C LEU A 156 -10.07 8.71 -18.98
N GLU A 157 -8.97 7.95 -19.04
CA GLU A 157 -8.98 6.64 -19.70
C GLU A 157 -9.69 5.57 -18.87
N ARG A 158 -9.82 5.76 -17.55
CA ARG A 158 -10.41 4.79 -16.61
C ARG A 158 -11.88 5.07 -16.30
N TYR A 159 -12.18 6.33 -16.03
CA TYR A 159 -13.50 6.80 -15.63
C TYR A 159 -13.91 7.90 -16.61
N SER A 160 -15.06 7.74 -17.26
CA SER A 160 -15.56 8.73 -18.23
C SER A 160 -15.83 10.09 -17.59
N ASP A 161 -16.19 10.07 -16.30
CA ASP A 161 -16.65 11.22 -15.53
C ASP A 161 -16.58 10.88 -14.02
N ALA A 162 -17.01 11.84 -13.19
CA ALA A 162 -17.05 11.68 -11.75
C ALA A 162 -18.07 10.62 -11.29
N GLU A 163 -19.19 10.45 -12.00
CA GLU A 163 -20.20 9.44 -11.65
C GLU A 163 -19.67 8.02 -11.87
N ALA A 164 -18.91 7.80 -12.95
CA ALA A 164 -18.22 6.55 -13.23
C ALA A 164 -17.17 6.22 -12.15
N TYR A 165 -16.44 7.21 -11.66
CA TYR A 165 -15.51 7.02 -10.54
C TYR A 165 -16.24 6.65 -9.25
N VAL A 166 -17.30 7.39 -8.89
CA VAL A 166 -18.14 7.08 -7.71
C VAL A 166 -18.74 5.67 -7.83
N ALA A 167 -19.20 5.27 -9.00
CA ALA A 167 -19.71 3.93 -9.26
C ALA A 167 -18.63 2.85 -9.06
N ALA A 168 -17.40 3.10 -9.52
CA ALA A 168 -16.27 2.18 -9.32
C ALA A 168 -15.92 2.03 -7.83
N ILE A 169 -15.85 3.14 -7.07
CA ILE A 169 -15.63 3.11 -5.63
C ILE A 169 -16.76 2.38 -4.91
N THR A 170 -18.02 2.61 -5.31
CA THR A 170 -19.20 1.93 -4.75
C THR A 170 -19.12 0.42 -4.98
N ALA A 171 -18.75 -0.01 -6.18
CA ALA A 171 -18.59 -1.42 -6.52
C ALA A 171 -17.49 -2.07 -5.69
N ALA A 172 -16.33 -1.42 -5.54
CA ALA A 172 -15.23 -1.90 -4.72
C ALA A 172 -15.61 -2.01 -3.23
N ALA A 173 -16.34 -1.02 -2.70
CA ALA A 173 -16.83 -1.04 -1.33
C ALA A 173 -17.82 -2.20 -1.09
N ARG A 174 -18.77 -2.41 -2.02
CA ARG A 174 -19.73 -3.53 -1.95
C ARG A 174 -19.03 -4.89 -1.95
N GLN A 175 -18.02 -5.08 -2.80
CA GLN A 175 -17.23 -6.32 -2.78
C GLN A 175 -16.58 -6.56 -1.42
N LEU A 176 -16.08 -5.51 -0.75
CA LEU A 176 -15.51 -5.67 0.59
C LEU A 176 -16.56 -6.04 1.63
N VAL A 177 -17.79 -5.53 1.50
CA VAL A 177 -18.91 -5.94 2.36
C VAL A 177 -19.27 -7.40 2.15
N GLU A 178 -19.42 -7.83 0.90
CA GLU A 178 -19.67 -9.24 0.55
C GLU A 178 -18.58 -10.18 1.10
N LYS A 179 -17.33 -9.70 1.13
CA LYS A 179 -16.17 -10.41 1.67
C LYS A 179 -16.06 -10.32 3.21
N GLY A 180 -16.98 -9.65 3.89
CA GLY A 180 -16.95 -9.45 5.35
C GLY A 180 -15.83 -8.53 5.86
N LEU A 181 -15.22 -7.74 4.97
CA LEU A 181 -14.08 -6.86 5.26
C LEU A 181 -14.49 -5.39 5.43
N MET A 182 -15.76 -5.07 5.21
CA MET A 182 -16.33 -3.74 5.38
C MET A 182 -17.78 -3.86 5.86
N LEU A 183 -18.24 -2.90 6.66
CA LEU A 183 -19.65 -2.80 7.07
C LEU A 183 -20.45 -2.04 6.01
N GLU A 184 -21.75 -2.34 5.86
CA GLU A 184 -22.65 -1.63 4.94
C GLU A 184 -22.66 -0.11 5.18
N GLU A 185 -22.68 0.31 6.44
CA GLU A 185 -22.61 1.71 6.82
C GLU A 185 -21.29 2.38 6.39
N ASP A 186 -20.17 1.65 6.42
CA ASP A 186 -18.89 2.19 5.98
C ASP A 186 -18.84 2.26 4.45
N ALA A 187 -19.45 1.31 3.73
CA ALA A 187 -19.57 1.38 2.27
C ALA A 187 -20.39 2.59 1.79
N ALA A 188 -21.49 2.90 2.48
CA ALA A 188 -22.27 4.11 2.22
C ALA A 188 -21.44 5.40 2.45
N ARG A 189 -20.64 5.43 3.52
CA ARG A 189 -19.74 6.56 3.83
C ARG A 189 -18.61 6.69 2.82
N THR A 190 -18.02 5.58 2.36
CA THR A 190 -17.00 5.59 1.30
C THR A 190 -17.59 6.15 0.01
N THR A 191 -18.79 5.70 -0.37
CA THR A 191 -19.49 6.17 -1.57
C THR A 191 -19.76 7.67 -1.52
N ALA A 192 -20.26 8.18 -0.39
CA ALA A 192 -20.47 9.61 -0.20
C ALA A 192 -19.18 10.42 -0.27
N ALA A 193 -18.08 9.91 0.31
CA ALA A 193 -16.78 10.56 0.25
C ALA A 193 -16.17 10.58 -1.16
N ALA A 194 -16.53 9.61 -2.02
CA ALA A 194 -16.00 9.49 -3.37
C ALA A 194 -16.36 10.70 -4.26
N ALA A 195 -17.50 11.35 -4.00
CA ALA A 195 -17.99 12.49 -4.79
C ALA A 195 -17.07 13.73 -4.74
N ASP A 196 -16.24 13.85 -3.70
CA ASP A 196 -15.27 14.95 -3.52
C ASP A 196 -13.88 14.38 -3.17
N TRP A 197 -13.56 13.19 -3.69
CA TRP A 197 -12.30 12.51 -3.39
C TRP A 197 -11.13 13.30 -4.00
N CYS A 198 -10.02 13.38 -3.26
CA CYS A 198 -8.84 14.16 -3.65
C CYS A 198 -9.09 15.67 -3.86
N ARG A 199 -10.18 16.24 -3.31
CA ARG A 199 -10.27 17.69 -3.08
C ARG A 199 -8.95 18.21 -2.51
N PRO A 200 -8.40 19.33 -3.02
CA PRO A 200 -7.26 19.98 -2.41
C PRO A 200 -7.56 20.22 -0.92
N ARG A 201 -6.83 19.54 -0.03
CA ARG A 201 -6.92 19.78 1.41
C ARG A 201 -6.25 21.10 1.80
N HIS A 202 -5.38 21.60 0.94
CA HIS A 202 -4.69 22.88 1.08
C HIS A 202 -4.86 23.66 -0.23
N ASP A 203 -5.61 24.75 -0.16
CA ASP A 203 -5.64 25.78 -1.18
C ASP A 203 -4.39 26.64 -0.97
N ILE A 204 -3.48 26.71 -1.95
CA ILE A 204 -2.37 27.66 -1.89
C ILE A 204 -2.94 29.04 -2.17
N LYS A 205 -3.38 29.70 -1.11
CA LYS A 205 -3.63 31.13 -1.13
C LYS A 205 -2.28 31.83 -1.10
N LEU A 206 -1.82 32.27 -2.26
CA LEU A 206 -0.83 33.34 -2.31
C LEU A 206 -1.49 34.57 -1.67
N LEU A 207 -0.84 35.14 -0.64
CA LEU A 207 -1.21 36.43 -0.06
C LEU A 207 -1.08 37.54 -1.11
#